data_AF-A0A537SA69-F1
#
_entry.id   AF-A0A537SA69-F1
#
_cell.length_a   1.000
_cell.length_b   1.000
_cell.length_c   1.000
_cell.angle_alpha   90.00
_cell.angle_beta   90.00
_cell.angle_gamma   90.00
#
_symmetry.space_group_name_H-M   'P 1'
#
loop_
_entity.id
_entity.type
_entity.pdbx_description
1 polymer ?
#
loop_
_entity_poly.entity_id
_entity_poly.type
_entity_poly.pdbx_seq_one_letter_code
_entity_poly.pdbx_strand_id
1 'polypeptide(L)'
;MPTRSFRGWVPALTGLCLVCASPAAGEGSLALAEVLEAVKSEPQLVSQIEVELRKRDLKVPEIVCIANRHGNQWRLLGGGRAAPYECSIGDRSLRIDAERVYFDANGRKLGQLGQAPDNLLFTRAKFFREGKFRWIWSP
;
A
#
# COMPACT_ATOMS: atom_id res chain seq x y z
N MET A 1 16.54 39.44 63.98
CA MET A 1 16.99 39.90 62.65
C MET A 1 17.36 38.67 61.81
N PRO A 2 17.10 38.70 60.49
CA PRO A 2 16.53 37.60 59.68
C PRO A 2 17.60 36.58 59.21
N THR A 3 17.31 35.37 58.72
CA THR A 3 16.71 35.09 57.40
C THR A 3 16.48 33.60 57.14
N ARG A 4 15.34 33.33 56.48
CA ARG A 4 15.11 32.43 55.33
C ARG A 4 15.34 30.91 55.45
N SER A 5 14.20 30.23 55.64
CA SER A 5 13.63 29.21 54.74
C SER A 5 14.47 28.81 53.51
N PHE A 6 14.83 27.53 53.44
CA PHE A 6 15.15 26.86 52.18
C PHE A 6 14.18 25.69 51.96
N ARG A 7 13.22 25.97 51.09
CA ARG A 7 12.26 25.03 50.52
C ARG A 7 13.01 24.23 49.44
N GLY A 8 13.38 22.99 49.75
CA GLY A 8 13.99 22.07 48.79
C GLY A 8 13.00 21.73 47.68
N TRP A 9 13.29 22.21 46.47
CA TRP A 9 12.50 21.97 45.27
C TRP A 9 12.96 20.67 44.63
N VAL A 10 12.04 19.71 44.48
CA VAL A 10 12.25 18.47 43.72
C VAL A 10 11.99 18.78 42.25
N PRO A 11 12.98 18.68 41.33
CA PRO A 11 12.67 18.75 39.91
C PRO A 11 12.10 17.39 39.48
N ALA A 12 10.82 17.39 39.13
CA ALA A 12 10.17 16.27 38.47
C ALA A 12 10.77 16.10 37.07
N LEU A 13 11.37 14.94 36.81
CA LEU A 13 11.80 14.51 35.48
C LEU A 13 10.56 14.25 34.60
N THR A 14 10.14 15.24 33.83
CA THR A 14 9.18 15.05 32.74
C THR A 14 9.85 14.27 31.61
N GLY A 15 9.53 12.98 31.52
CA GLY A 15 9.90 12.11 30.41
C GLY A 15 9.27 12.58 29.11
N LEU A 16 10.12 12.94 28.14
CA LEU A 16 9.72 13.25 26.77
C LEU A 16 9.57 11.95 25.98
N CYS A 17 8.36 11.38 25.96
CA CYS A 17 8.03 10.28 25.05
C CYS A 17 7.94 10.82 23.61
N LEU A 18 9.02 10.67 22.82
CA LEU A 18 8.94 10.81 21.37
C LEU A 18 8.10 9.66 20.80
N VAL A 19 6.85 9.95 20.44
CA VAL A 19 6.03 9.05 19.63
C VAL A 19 6.54 9.13 18.19
N CYS A 20 7.28 8.12 17.75
CA CYS A 20 7.62 7.94 16.34
C CYS A 20 6.32 7.66 15.57
N ALA A 21 5.74 8.69 14.95
CA ALA A 21 4.61 8.53 14.04
C ALA A 21 5.11 7.84 12.76
N SER A 22 4.89 6.53 12.65
CA SER A 22 5.07 5.83 11.39
C SER A 22 4.09 6.41 10.35
N PRO A 23 4.55 6.75 9.13
CA PRO A 23 3.62 7.13 8.06
C PRO A 23 2.71 5.93 7.77
N ALA A 24 1.43 6.07 8.08
CA ALA A 24 0.43 5.03 7.85
C ALA A 24 0.35 4.73 6.35
N ALA A 25 0.86 3.56 5.93
CA ALA A 25 0.46 2.96 4.68
C ALA A 25 -1.03 2.61 4.83
N GLY A 26 -1.89 3.34 4.13
CA GLY A 26 -3.33 3.10 4.17
C GLY A 26 -3.71 1.99 3.20
N GLU A 27 -4.78 1.29 3.51
CA GLU A 27 -5.50 0.50 2.51
C GLU A 27 -6.34 1.42 1.61
N GLY A 28 -6.58 1.01 0.38
CA GLY A 28 -7.41 1.74 -0.57
C GLY A 28 -8.27 0.79 -1.38
N SER A 29 -9.56 1.10 -1.48
CA SER A 29 -10.49 0.35 -2.32
C SER A 29 -10.28 0.66 -3.81
N LEU A 30 -10.49 -0.35 -4.65
CA LEU A 30 -10.49 -0.29 -6.11
C LEU A 30 -11.50 -1.29 -6.68
N ALA A 31 -11.98 -1.06 -7.90
CA ALA A 31 -12.85 -1.99 -8.58
C ALA A 31 -12.07 -3.22 -9.10
N LEU A 32 -12.72 -4.38 -9.22
CA LEU A 32 -12.09 -5.56 -9.82
C LEU A 32 -11.59 -5.30 -11.26
N ALA A 33 -12.24 -4.40 -12.01
CA ALA A 33 -11.76 -3.99 -13.33
C ALA A 33 -10.35 -3.39 -13.31
N GLU A 34 -10.01 -2.62 -12.28
CA GLU A 34 -8.65 -2.06 -12.10
C GLU A 34 -7.63 -3.16 -11.80
N VAL A 35 -8.02 -4.18 -11.02
CA VAL A 35 -7.18 -5.35 -10.75
C VAL A 35 -6.95 -6.17 -12.02
N LEU A 36 -8.00 -6.42 -12.81
CA LEU A 36 -7.90 -7.14 -14.08
C LEU A 36 -6.96 -6.45 -15.07
N GLU A 37 -7.00 -5.12 -15.14
CA GLU A 37 -6.07 -4.35 -15.96
C GLU A 37 -4.63 -4.46 -15.44
N ALA A 38 -4.42 -4.47 -14.11
CA ALA A 38 -3.09 -4.62 -13.51
C ALA A 38 -2.49 -6.01 -13.80
N VAL A 39 -3.30 -7.07 -13.77
CA VAL A 39 -2.84 -8.46 -13.96
C VAL A 39 -3.06 -8.99 -15.38
N LYS A 40 -3.38 -8.14 -16.35
CA LYS A 40 -3.72 -8.57 -17.73
C LYS A 40 -2.61 -9.37 -18.44
N SER A 41 -1.36 -9.24 -17.97
CA SER A 41 -0.24 -10.04 -18.47
C SER A 41 -0.25 -11.50 -17.97
N GLU A 42 -1.12 -11.83 -17.03
CA GLU A 42 -1.25 -13.15 -16.39
C GLU A 42 -2.56 -13.83 -16.81
N PRO A 43 -2.65 -14.39 -18.04
CA PRO A 43 -3.90 -14.93 -18.58
C PRO A 43 -4.49 -16.07 -17.74
N GLN A 44 -3.64 -16.83 -17.04
CA GLN A 44 -4.10 -17.88 -16.13
C GLN A 44 -4.88 -17.30 -14.94
N LEU A 45 -4.38 -16.23 -14.33
CA LEU A 45 -5.05 -15.56 -13.22
C LEU A 45 -6.36 -14.91 -13.67
N VAL A 46 -6.34 -14.21 -14.81
CA VAL A 46 -7.55 -13.60 -15.40
C VAL A 46 -8.63 -14.67 -15.62
N SER A 47 -8.27 -15.80 -16.24
CA SER A 47 -9.19 -16.92 -16.48
C SER A 47 -9.77 -17.50 -15.17
N GLN A 48 -8.95 -17.65 -14.12
CA GLN A 48 -9.43 -18.11 -12.82
C GLN A 48 -10.47 -17.16 -12.22
N ILE A 49 -10.22 -15.84 -12.26
CA ILE A 49 -11.16 -14.82 -11.78
C ILE A 49 -12.49 -14.94 -12.54
N GLU A 50 -12.43 -15.00 -13.87
CA GLU A 50 -13.63 -15.11 -14.70
C GLU A 50 -14.43 -16.39 -14.42
N VAL A 51 -13.77 -17.52 -14.19
CA VAL A 51 -14.41 -18.79 -13.79
C VAL A 51 -15.15 -18.62 -12.47
N GLU A 52 -14.52 -17.99 -11.46
CA GLU A 52 -15.14 -17.80 -10.15
C GLU A 52 -16.32 -16.81 -10.19
N LEU A 53 -16.26 -15.80 -11.05
CA LEU A 53 -17.39 -14.89 -11.33
C LEU A 53 -18.56 -15.66 -11.96
N ARG A 54 -18.32 -16.44 -13.01
CA ARG A 54 -19.38 -17.20 -13.71
C ARG A 54 -20.05 -18.25 -12.82
N LYS A 55 -19.28 -18.94 -11.98
CA LYS A 55 -19.83 -19.94 -11.03
C LYS A 55 -20.89 -19.35 -10.09
N ARG A 56 -20.87 -18.03 -9.87
CA ARG A 56 -21.68 -17.34 -8.85
C ARG A 56 -22.59 -16.26 -9.45
N ASP A 57 -22.65 -16.18 -10.77
CA ASP A 57 -23.39 -15.13 -11.49
C ASP A 57 -23.01 -13.70 -11.05
N LEU A 58 -21.74 -13.49 -10.69
CA LEU A 58 -21.23 -12.19 -10.21
C LEU A 58 -20.74 -11.34 -11.37
N LYS A 59 -20.94 -10.02 -11.27
CA LYS A 59 -20.46 -9.06 -12.27
C LYS A 59 -19.25 -8.28 -11.76
N VAL A 60 -18.32 -7.96 -12.68
CA VAL A 60 -17.10 -7.19 -12.36
C VAL A 60 -17.39 -5.88 -11.59
N PRO A 61 -18.41 -5.07 -11.92
CA PRO A 61 -18.68 -3.82 -11.20
C PRO A 61 -19.15 -4.01 -9.74
N GLU A 62 -19.57 -5.21 -9.36
CA GLU A 62 -20.09 -5.52 -8.03
C GLU A 62 -18.97 -5.90 -7.05
N ILE A 63 -17.75 -6.12 -7.55
CA ILE A 63 -16.63 -6.58 -6.75
C ILE A 63 -15.69 -5.42 -6.42
N VAL A 64 -15.58 -5.14 -5.12
CA VAL A 64 -14.62 -4.20 -4.55
C VAL A 64 -13.43 -4.99 -4.02
N CYS A 65 -12.24 -4.58 -4.42
CA CYS A 65 -10.98 -5.08 -3.90
C CYS A 65 -10.32 -4.04 -3.01
N ILE A 66 -9.37 -4.47 -2.19
CA ILE A 66 -8.47 -3.66 -1.39
C ILE A 66 -7.07 -3.73 -1.99
N ALA A 67 -6.34 -2.63 -1.93
CA ALA A 67 -4.94 -2.55 -2.29
C ALA A 67 -4.14 -1.71 -1.32
N ASN A 68 -2.82 -1.83 -1.38
CA ASN A 68 -1.93 -0.91 -0.68
C ASN A 68 -1.95 0.48 -1.34
N ARG A 69 -2.25 1.51 -0.56
CA ARG A 69 -2.29 2.90 -1.00
C ARG A 69 -0.95 3.57 -0.71
N HIS A 70 -0.37 4.18 -1.73
CA HIS A 70 0.78 5.06 -1.58
C HIS A 70 0.40 6.25 -0.68
N GLY A 71 1.07 6.36 0.47
CA GLY A 71 0.83 7.41 1.45
C GLY A 71 1.30 8.79 1.01
N ASN A 72 1.09 9.79 1.87
CA ASN A 72 1.38 11.20 1.58
C ASN A 72 2.87 11.51 1.37
N GLN A 73 3.77 10.61 1.79
CA GLN A 73 5.19 10.74 1.50
C GLN A 73 5.50 10.68 0.00
N TRP A 74 4.62 10.06 -0.80
CA TRP A 74 4.76 9.98 -2.25
C TRP A 74 4.27 11.25 -2.92
N ARG A 75 5.19 12.14 -3.31
CA ARG A 75 4.85 13.47 -3.85
C ARG A 75 3.96 13.41 -5.10
N LEU A 76 4.22 12.47 -5.99
CA LEU A 76 3.53 12.36 -7.29
C LEU A 76 2.66 11.10 -7.42
N LEU A 77 2.76 10.19 -6.45
CA LEU A 77 2.04 8.91 -6.43
C LEU A 77 1.07 8.78 -5.26
N GLY A 78 0.97 9.80 -4.40
CA GLY A 78 0.07 9.80 -3.25
C GLY A 78 -1.36 9.45 -3.67
N GLY A 79 -1.96 8.49 -2.97
CA GLY A 79 -3.29 7.97 -3.29
C GLY A 79 -3.33 6.85 -4.32
N GLY A 80 -2.26 6.61 -5.08
CA GLY A 80 -2.18 5.49 -6.02
C GLY A 80 -2.31 4.14 -5.31
N ARG A 81 -3.05 3.20 -5.89
CA ARG A 81 -3.23 1.84 -5.38
C ARG A 81 -2.32 0.87 -6.13
N ALA A 82 -1.82 -0.12 -5.41
CA ALA A 82 -0.91 -1.12 -5.97
C ALA A 82 -0.90 -2.38 -5.10
N ALA A 83 -0.34 -3.48 -5.62
CA ALA A 83 -0.32 -4.77 -4.93
C ALA A 83 0.31 -4.68 -3.52
N PRO A 84 -0.11 -5.50 -2.54
CA PRO A 84 -1.05 -6.61 -2.67
C PRO A 84 -2.47 -6.17 -2.99
N TYR A 85 -3.15 -6.93 -3.82
CA TYR A 85 -4.59 -6.82 -4.09
C TYR A 85 -5.33 -7.91 -3.33
N GLU A 86 -6.46 -7.57 -2.73
CA GLU A 86 -7.34 -8.52 -2.05
C GLU A 86 -8.78 -8.32 -2.52
N CYS A 87 -9.36 -9.34 -3.13
CA CYS A 87 -10.71 -9.29 -3.67
C CYS A 87 -11.57 -10.38 -3.04
N SER A 88 -12.72 -10.01 -2.49
CA SER A 88 -13.76 -10.98 -2.10
C SER A 88 -14.65 -11.28 -3.31
N ILE A 89 -14.57 -12.50 -3.83
CA ILE A 89 -15.33 -12.96 -5.00
C ILE A 89 -16.29 -14.05 -4.52
N GLY A 90 -17.48 -13.62 -4.10
CA GLY A 90 -18.45 -14.50 -3.46
C GLY A 90 -17.95 -15.00 -2.10
N ASP A 91 -17.90 -16.32 -1.94
CA ASP A 91 -17.41 -17.04 -0.76
C ASP A 91 -15.91 -17.36 -0.83
N ARG A 92 -15.14 -16.65 -1.65
CA ARG A 92 -13.69 -16.86 -1.76
C ARG A 92 -12.94 -15.54 -1.70
N SER A 93 -11.76 -15.57 -1.12
CA SER A 93 -10.83 -14.46 -1.15
C SER A 93 -9.68 -14.75 -2.11
N LEU A 94 -9.35 -13.76 -2.94
CA LEU A 94 -8.19 -13.76 -3.81
C LEU A 94 -7.20 -12.72 -3.32
N ARG A 95 -6.01 -13.17 -2.92
CA ARG A 95 -4.86 -12.30 -2.65
C ARG A 95 -3.87 -12.39 -3.80
N ILE A 96 -3.43 -11.25 -4.32
CA ILE A 96 -2.44 -11.13 -5.39
C ILE A 96 -1.30 -10.23 -4.92
N ASP A 97 -0.10 -10.79 -4.78
CA ASP A 97 1.14 -10.08 -4.53
C ASP A 97 1.89 -9.80 -5.84
N ALA A 98 2.65 -8.71 -5.90
CA ALA A 98 3.48 -8.37 -7.07
C ALA A 98 4.81 -7.75 -6.66
N GLU A 99 5.82 -7.88 -7.52
CA GLU A 99 6.98 -7.00 -7.47
C GLU A 99 6.65 -5.66 -8.14
N ARG A 100 7.21 -4.57 -7.60
CA ARG A 100 6.94 -3.21 -8.08
C ARG A 100 8.22 -2.47 -8.39
N VAL A 101 8.32 -1.91 -9.59
CA VAL A 101 9.41 -1.04 -10.03
C VAL A 101 8.89 0.35 -10.31
N TYR A 102 9.56 1.37 -9.76
CA TYR A 102 9.20 2.77 -9.89
C TYR A 102 9.99 3.46 -11.00
N PHE A 103 9.34 4.44 -11.64
CA PHE A 103 9.90 5.21 -12.76
C PHE A 103 9.62 6.70 -12.57
N ASP A 104 10.55 7.54 -13.04
CA ASP A 104 10.34 8.99 -13.07
C ASP A 104 9.46 9.44 -14.25
N ALA A 105 9.18 10.74 -14.33
CA ALA A 105 8.33 11.32 -15.36
C ALA A 105 8.84 11.12 -16.80
N ASN A 106 10.14 10.87 -16.97
CA ASN A 106 10.77 10.62 -18.26
C ASN A 106 10.85 9.12 -18.58
N GLY A 107 10.29 8.27 -17.72
CA GLY A 107 10.33 6.81 -17.87
C GLY A 107 11.64 6.17 -17.44
N ARG A 108 12.53 6.89 -16.76
CA ARG A 108 13.77 6.31 -16.23
C ARG A 108 13.47 5.47 -15.00
N LYS A 109 14.00 4.24 -14.97
CA LYS A 109 13.89 3.32 -13.84
C LYS A 109 14.59 3.91 -12.61
N LEU A 110 13.85 4.03 -11.51
CA LEU A 110 14.37 4.49 -10.21
C LEU A 110 14.72 3.31 -9.29
N GLY A 111 14.00 2.19 -9.40
CA GLY A 111 14.25 0.97 -8.63
C GLY A 111 13.02 0.49 -7.87
N GLN A 112 13.25 -0.36 -6.86
CA GLN A 112 12.22 -0.90 -5.98
C GLN A 112 12.37 -0.32 -4.58
N LEU A 113 11.30 -0.38 -3.79
CA LEU A 113 11.33 0.00 -2.38
C LEU A 113 12.30 -0.94 -1.62
N GLY A 114 13.13 -0.38 -0.73
CA GLY A 114 14.18 -1.12 -0.02
C GLY A 114 15.44 -1.42 -0.84
N GLN A 115 15.45 -1.14 -2.15
CA GLN A 115 16.64 -1.28 -3.02
C GLN A 115 17.18 0.08 -3.50
N ALA A 116 16.29 1.04 -3.73
CA ALA A 116 16.66 2.41 -4.10
C ALA A 116 16.49 3.35 -2.90
N PRO A 117 17.20 4.50 -2.85
CA PRO A 117 17.01 5.48 -1.80
C PRO A 117 15.56 5.96 -1.71
N ASP A 118 14.95 5.90 -0.53
CA ASP A 118 13.55 6.27 -0.31
C ASP A 118 13.25 7.70 -0.76
N ASN A 119 14.15 8.65 -0.48
CA ASN A 119 13.99 10.04 -0.91
C ASN A 119 13.89 10.18 -2.43
N LEU A 120 14.64 9.37 -3.19
CA LEU A 120 14.59 9.34 -4.65
C LEU A 120 13.22 8.86 -5.12
N LEU A 121 12.72 7.78 -4.54
CA LEU A 121 11.43 7.20 -4.89
C LEU A 121 10.29 8.17 -4.54
N PHE A 122 10.23 8.63 -3.30
CA PHE A 122 9.16 9.47 -2.78
C PHE A 122 9.04 10.82 -3.50
N THR A 123 10.15 11.37 -4.00
CA THR A 123 10.13 12.67 -4.69
C THR A 123 9.99 12.57 -6.20
N ARG A 124 10.54 11.53 -6.84
CA ARG A 124 10.65 11.46 -8.31
C ARG A 124 9.77 10.42 -8.98
N ALA A 125 9.35 9.37 -8.28
CA ALA A 125 8.53 8.34 -8.89
C ALA A 125 7.17 8.93 -9.30
N LYS A 126 6.83 8.81 -10.59
CA LYS A 126 5.57 9.30 -11.17
C LYS A 126 4.62 8.16 -11.53
N PHE A 127 5.17 7.00 -11.85
CA PHE A 127 4.41 5.79 -12.11
C PHE A 127 5.23 4.57 -11.68
N PHE A 128 4.57 3.42 -11.61
CA PHE A 128 5.19 2.14 -11.33
C PHE A 128 4.71 1.11 -12.34
N ARG A 129 5.43 -0.01 -12.43
CA ARG A 129 5.00 -1.21 -13.13
C ARG A 129 5.06 -2.38 -12.17
N GLU A 130 4.05 -3.22 -12.25
CA GLU A 130 3.95 -4.44 -11.46
C GLU A 130 4.20 -5.66 -12.35
N GLY A 131 4.74 -6.70 -11.75
CA GLY A 131 5.03 -7.96 -12.41
C GLY A 131 5.45 -9.03 -11.42
N LYS A 132 5.79 -10.21 -11.94
CA LYS A 132 6.04 -11.41 -11.12
C LYS A 132 4.92 -11.65 -10.11
N PHE A 133 3.69 -11.59 -10.61
CA PHE A 133 2.50 -11.76 -9.80
C PHE A 133 2.48 -13.16 -9.17
N ARG A 134 2.05 -13.21 -7.92
CA ARG A 134 1.82 -14.45 -7.17
C ARG A 134 0.46 -14.32 -6.53
N TRP A 135 -0.34 -15.38 -6.57
CA TRP A 135 -1.70 -15.30 -6.03
C TRP A 135 -2.09 -16.56 -5.28
N ILE A 136 -2.96 -16.36 -4.30
CA ILE A 136 -3.51 -17.41 -3.45
C ILE A 136 -5.02 -17.20 -3.40
N TRP A 137 -5.75 -18.31 -3.55
CA TRP A 137 -7.17 -18.36 -3.29
C TRP A 137 -7.40 -18.99 -1.92
N SER A 138 -8.28 -18.37 -1.14
CA SER A 138 -8.75 -18.90 0.15
C SER A 138 -10.27 -19.09 0.10
N PRO A 139 -10.81 -20.02 0.90
CA PRO A 139 -12.22 -20.01 1.27
C PRO A 139 -12.60 -18.71 2.00
#